data_AF-A0A809PMY9-F1
#
_entry.id   AF-A0A809PMY9-F1
#
_cell.length_a   1.000
_cell.length_b   1.000
_cell.length_c   1.000
_cell.angle_alpha   90.00
_cell.angle_beta   90.00
_cell.angle_gamma   90.00
#
_symmetry.space_group_name_H-M   'P 1'
#
loop_
_entity.id
_entity.type
_entity.pdbx_description
1 polymer ?
#
loop_
_entity_poly.entity_id
_entity_poly.type
_entity_poly.pdbx_seq_one_letter_code
_entity_poly.pdbx_strand_id
1 'polypeptide(L)'
;MPNSISSKELLQYRNALDSGQMTTVQFYQNMLKKGYMYAGWAGGVAAGDEFAGIAALDYLKKSAADGAGGHPSKVVTDNDIANIRRDMAYAYLTAMEKIASEGNGIANRDVNFFETEDFHKEVFEKNGFSIDNWTLKIPMDLIKKQAVKLMLRRFGRRYVILEALVFQLICRILS
;
A
#
# COMPACT_ATOMS: atom_id res chain seq x y z
N MET A 1 -10.00 10.17 -12.03
CA MET A 1 -9.24 10.78 -10.91
C MET A 1 -10.10 10.70 -9.67
N PRO A 2 -9.54 10.48 -8.48
CA PRO A 2 -10.31 10.41 -7.26
C PRO A 2 -10.96 11.76 -6.92
N ASN A 3 -12.03 11.72 -6.15
CA ASN A 3 -12.61 12.90 -5.51
C ASN A 3 -11.63 13.43 -4.45
N SER A 4 -11.40 14.74 -4.46
CA SER A 4 -10.51 15.38 -3.51
C SER A 4 -10.91 15.13 -2.05
N ILE A 5 -9.94 14.94 -1.18
CA ILE A 5 -10.10 14.82 0.27
C ILE A 5 -9.33 15.94 0.96
N SER A 6 -9.97 16.66 1.88
CA SER A 6 -9.29 17.71 2.65
C SER A 6 -8.49 17.13 3.83
N SER A 7 -7.46 17.84 4.29
CA SER A 7 -6.73 17.45 5.51
C SER A 7 -7.65 17.38 6.74
N LYS A 8 -8.71 18.19 6.79
CA LYS A 8 -9.74 18.12 7.85
C LYS A 8 -10.47 16.78 7.83
N GLU A 9 -10.81 16.28 6.65
CA GLU A 9 -11.48 14.99 6.50
C GLU A 9 -10.53 13.82 6.81
N LEU A 10 -9.26 13.90 6.40
CA LEU A 10 -8.25 12.89 6.79
C LEU A 10 -8.05 12.86 8.31
N LEU A 11 -8.02 14.02 8.97
CA LEU A 11 -7.97 14.10 10.43
C LEU A 11 -9.22 13.48 11.09
N GLN A 12 -10.41 13.64 10.48
CA GLN A 12 -11.62 12.96 10.96
C GLN A 12 -11.50 11.43 10.84
N TYR A 13 -10.92 10.91 9.75
CA TYR A 13 -10.63 9.49 9.61
C TYR A 13 -9.63 9.00 10.66
N ARG A 14 -8.57 9.77 10.92
CA ARG A 14 -7.59 9.47 11.98
C ARG A 14 -8.26 9.34 13.34
N ASN A 15 -9.00 10.38 13.74
CA ASN A 15 -9.71 10.38 15.02
C ASN A 15 -10.73 9.24 15.14
N ALA A 16 -11.42 8.89 14.05
CA ALA A 16 -12.38 7.80 14.04
C ALA A 16 -11.71 6.42 14.16
N LEU A 17 -10.54 6.22 13.54
CA LEU A 17 -9.71 5.02 13.71
C LEU A 17 -9.15 4.93 15.13
N ASP A 18 -8.64 6.04 15.69
CA ASP A 18 -8.04 6.09 17.02
C ASP A 18 -9.08 5.81 18.12
N SER A 19 -10.30 6.29 17.94
CA SER A 19 -11.41 6.08 18.88
C SER A 19 -12.19 4.78 18.66
N GLY A 20 -11.85 4.00 17.63
CA GLY A 20 -12.57 2.77 17.26
C GLY A 20 -13.97 2.99 16.67
N GLN A 21 -14.36 4.25 16.37
CA GLN A 21 -15.60 4.56 15.66
C GLN A 21 -15.58 4.11 14.20
N MET A 22 -14.39 3.91 13.63
CA MET A 22 -14.16 3.40 12.30
C MET A 22 -13.20 2.22 12.34
N THR A 23 -13.55 1.13 11.65
CA THR A 23 -12.62 0.01 11.43
C THR A 23 -11.69 0.29 10.25
N THR A 24 -10.56 -0.41 10.16
CA THR A 24 -9.65 -0.30 9.00
C THR A 24 -10.36 -0.67 7.69
N VAL A 25 -11.26 -1.65 7.71
CA VAL A 25 -12.09 -2.04 6.55
C VAL A 25 -13.00 -0.88 6.12
N GLN A 26 -13.69 -0.23 7.07
CA GLN A 26 -14.54 0.93 6.75
C GLN A 26 -13.72 2.10 6.21
N PHE A 27 -12.52 2.34 6.75
CA PHE A 27 -11.60 3.34 6.22
C PHE A 27 -11.27 3.10 4.75
N TYR A 28 -10.84 1.87 4.40
CA TYR A 28 -10.56 1.52 3.00
C TYR A 28 -11.79 1.64 2.11
N GLN A 29 -12.97 1.20 2.57
CA GLN A 29 -14.22 1.36 1.82
C GLN A 29 -14.56 2.84 1.57
N ASN A 30 -14.35 3.73 2.55
CA ASN A 30 -14.60 5.17 2.40
C ASN A 30 -13.63 5.81 1.40
N MET A 31 -12.35 5.40 1.42
CA MET A 31 -11.36 5.84 0.44
C MET A 31 -11.69 5.34 -0.97
N LEU A 32 -12.09 4.07 -1.12
CA LEU A 32 -12.48 3.50 -2.40
C LEU A 32 -13.72 4.19 -3.00
N LYS A 33 -14.73 4.51 -2.17
CA LYS A 33 -15.91 5.29 -2.60
C LYS A 33 -15.55 6.66 -3.17
N LYS A 34 -14.40 7.22 -2.78
CA LYS A 34 -13.86 8.46 -3.33
C LYS A 34 -12.94 8.24 -4.54
N GLY A 35 -12.77 7.01 -5.00
CA GLY A 35 -11.99 6.68 -6.19
C GLY A 35 -10.49 6.49 -5.93
N TYR A 36 -10.06 6.35 -4.68
CA TYR A 36 -8.68 5.98 -4.35
C TYR A 36 -8.52 4.47 -4.51
N MET A 37 -7.80 4.09 -5.55
CA MET A 37 -7.73 2.71 -6.01
C MET A 37 -6.92 1.85 -5.05
N TYR A 38 -5.81 2.33 -4.48
CA TYR A 38 -5.03 1.56 -3.49
C TYR A 38 -5.92 0.99 -2.38
N ALA A 39 -6.92 1.75 -1.93
CA ALA A 39 -7.85 1.31 -0.91
C ALA A 39 -8.70 0.10 -1.30
N GLY A 40 -9.02 -0.09 -2.58
CA GLY A 40 -9.70 -1.30 -3.05
C GLY A 40 -8.82 -2.54 -2.94
N TRP A 41 -7.51 -2.39 -3.19
CA TRP A 41 -6.54 -3.48 -3.11
C TRP A 41 -6.27 -3.86 -1.65
N ALA A 42 -6.00 -2.84 -0.83
CA ALA A 42 -5.74 -3.03 0.59
C ALA A 42 -7.00 -3.47 1.36
N GLY A 43 -8.19 -3.04 0.92
CA GLY A 43 -9.47 -3.40 1.53
C GLY A 43 -9.74 -4.91 1.55
N GLY A 44 -9.48 -5.63 0.46
CA GLY A 44 -9.64 -7.08 0.40
C GLY A 44 -8.67 -7.84 1.32
N VAL A 45 -7.44 -7.34 1.47
CA VAL A 45 -6.46 -7.91 2.42
C VAL A 45 -6.84 -7.62 3.87
N ALA A 46 -7.38 -6.42 4.13
CA ALA A 46 -7.85 -6.00 5.45
C ALA A 46 -9.08 -6.78 5.91
N ALA A 47 -10.01 -7.08 5.00
CA ALA A 47 -11.21 -7.88 5.28
C ALA A 47 -10.87 -9.37 5.49
N GLY A 48 -9.85 -9.89 4.78
CA GLY A 48 -9.29 -11.23 5.03
C GLY A 48 -10.11 -12.40 4.49
N ASP A 49 -11.15 -12.11 3.74
CA ASP A 49 -12.13 -13.04 3.15
C ASP A 49 -12.06 -13.08 1.62
N GLU A 50 -11.38 -12.13 0.99
CA GLU A 50 -11.16 -12.12 -0.46
C GLU A 50 -9.93 -12.94 -0.88
N PHE A 51 -9.95 -13.51 -2.09
CA PHE A 51 -8.89 -14.36 -2.65
C PHE A 51 -7.48 -13.73 -2.55
N ALA A 52 -7.39 -12.42 -2.82
CA ALA A 52 -6.14 -11.66 -2.69
C ALA A 52 -5.65 -11.56 -1.23
N GLY A 53 -6.57 -11.48 -0.27
CA GLY A 53 -6.26 -11.47 1.16
C GLY A 53 -5.71 -12.81 1.65
N ILE A 54 -6.32 -13.93 1.24
CA ILE A 54 -5.85 -15.28 1.60
C ILE A 54 -4.45 -15.52 1.04
N ALA A 55 -4.24 -15.26 -0.25
CA ALA A 55 -2.94 -15.42 -0.89
C ALA A 55 -1.85 -14.54 -0.25
N ALA A 56 -2.19 -13.31 0.14
CA ALA A 56 -1.24 -12.43 0.81
C ALA A 56 -0.84 -12.93 2.20
N LEU A 57 -1.78 -13.44 2.99
CA LEU A 57 -1.50 -14.01 4.31
C LEU A 57 -0.68 -15.30 4.22
N ASP A 58 -1.00 -16.17 3.27
CA ASP A 58 -0.24 -17.41 3.05
C ASP A 58 1.20 -17.11 2.63
N TYR A 59 1.39 -16.12 1.75
CA TYR A 59 2.74 -15.68 1.36
C TYR A 59 3.52 -15.11 2.55
N LEU A 60 2.91 -14.23 3.35
CA LEU A 60 3.51 -13.69 4.57
C LEU A 60 3.95 -14.82 5.52
N LYS A 61 3.05 -15.76 5.80
CA LYS A 61 3.32 -16.92 6.67
C LYS A 61 4.50 -17.75 6.16
N LYS A 62 4.47 -18.11 4.87
CA LYS A 62 5.51 -18.94 4.26
C LYS A 62 6.86 -18.23 4.21
N SER A 63 6.90 -17.01 3.68
CA SER A 63 8.13 -16.24 3.56
C SER A 63 8.77 -15.91 4.91
N ALA A 64 7.95 -15.68 5.95
CA ALA A 64 8.46 -15.47 7.31
C ALA A 64 9.04 -16.77 7.89
N ALA A 65 8.41 -17.92 7.65
CA ALA A 65 8.95 -19.22 8.05
C ALA A 65 10.26 -19.56 7.30
N ASP A 66 10.39 -19.14 6.05
CA ASP A 66 11.58 -19.34 5.22
C ASP A 66 12.72 -18.34 5.55
N GLY A 67 12.49 -17.35 6.43
CA GLY A 67 13.49 -16.34 6.79
C GLY A 67 13.78 -15.32 5.68
N ALA A 68 12.76 -14.95 4.89
CA ALA A 68 12.90 -14.00 3.79
C ALA A 68 13.52 -12.67 4.26
N GLY A 69 14.34 -12.07 3.38
CA GLY A 69 15.06 -10.84 3.67
C GLY A 69 16.18 -10.96 4.71
N GLY A 70 16.62 -12.18 5.02
CA GLY A 70 17.68 -12.41 6.01
C GLY A 70 17.21 -12.30 7.47
N HIS A 71 15.90 -12.22 7.68
CA HIS A 71 15.31 -12.32 9.02
C HIS A 71 15.34 -13.77 9.51
N PRO A 72 15.43 -14.01 10.84
CA PRO A 72 15.21 -15.34 11.39
C PRO A 72 13.83 -15.88 11.01
N SER A 73 13.74 -17.20 10.84
CA SER A 73 12.45 -17.89 10.68
C SER A 73 11.50 -17.47 11.81
N LYS A 74 10.30 -17.02 11.44
CA LYS A 74 9.28 -16.52 12.36
C LYS A 74 7.93 -17.16 12.06
N VAL A 75 7.28 -17.68 13.10
CA VAL A 75 5.87 -18.07 13.04
C VAL A 75 5.01 -16.81 13.12
N VAL A 76 4.17 -16.59 12.11
CA VAL A 76 3.24 -15.45 12.06
C VAL A 76 2.00 -15.78 12.88
N THR A 77 1.75 -14.97 13.90
CA THR A 77 0.57 -15.10 14.79
C THR A 77 -0.60 -14.27 14.29
N ASP A 78 -1.81 -14.54 14.80
CA ASP A 78 -2.99 -13.69 14.51
C ASP A 78 -2.80 -12.26 15.01
N ASN A 79 -2.04 -12.08 16.11
CA ASN A 79 -1.70 -10.75 16.62
C ASN A 79 -0.74 -10.01 15.67
N ASP A 80 0.24 -10.70 15.06
CA ASP A 80 1.08 -10.10 14.02
C ASP A 80 0.23 -9.62 12.84
N ILE A 81 -0.71 -10.45 12.37
CA ILE A 81 -1.61 -10.10 11.26
C ILE A 81 -2.48 -8.90 11.63
N ALA A 82 -3.06 -8.89 12.83
CA ALA A 82 -3.88 -7.77 13.29
C ALA A 82 -3.07 -6.47 13.40
N ASN A 83 -1.83 -6.54 13.90
CA ASN A 83 -0.93 -5.39 13.98
C ASN A 83 -0.53 -4.88 12.60
N ILE A 84 -0.13 -5.75 11.67
CA ILE A 84 0.22 -5.36 10.29
C ILE A 84 -0.98 -4.69 9.61
N ARG A 85 -2.18 -5.26 9.72
CA ARG A 85 -3.40 -4.68 9.11
C ARG A 85 -3.72 -3.30 9.68
N ARG A 86 -3.63 -3.14 11.00
CA ARG A 86 -3.82 -1.84 11.65
C ARG A 86 -2.76 -0.86 11.17
N ASP A 87 -1.50 -1.22 11.27
CA ASP A 87 -0.38 -0.34 10.96
C ASP A 87 -0.37 0.04 9.48
N MET A 88 -0.76 -0.85 8.56
CA MET A 88 -0.97 -0.57 7.13
C MET A 88 -2.01 0.52 6.88
N ALA A 89 -3.17 0.45 7.55
CA ALA A 89 -4.22 1.46 7.40
C ALA A 89 -3.73 2.83 7.89
N TYR A 90 -3.01 2.86 9.01
CA TYR A 90 -2.45 4.08 9.57
C TYR A 90 -1.35 4.66 8.70
N ALA A 91 -0.49 3.83 8.13
CA ALA A 91 0.59 4.23 7.25
C ALA A 91 0.05 4.81 5.93
N TYR A 92 -0.98 4.17 5.35
CA TYR A 92 -1.68 4.72 4.17
C TYR A 92 -2.37 6.06 4.48
N LEU A 93 -3.07 6.18 5.62
CA LEU A 93 -3.65 7.46 6.04
C LEU A 93 -2.59 8.55 6.20
N THR A 94 -1.43 8.22 6.77
CA THR A 94 -0.30 9.16 6.92
C THR A 94 0.24 9.60 5.56
N ALA A 95 0.34 8.68 4.59
CA ALA A 95 0.72 9.02 3.23
C ALA A 95 -0.29 9.98 2.58
N MET A 96 -1.59 9.76 2.79
CA MET A 96 -2.64 10.66 2.31
C MET A 96 -2.59 12.04 2.96
N GLU A 97 -2.29 12.11 4.26
CA GLU A 97 -2.10 13.37 5.00
C GLU A 97 -0.91 14.15 4.44
N LYS A 98 0.19 13.47 4.09
CA LYS A 98 1.35 14.06 3.42
C LYS A 98 1.00 14.62 2.04
N ILE A 99 0.28 13.84 1.22
CA ILE A 99 -0.21 14.30 -0.10
C ILE A 99 -1.07 15.56 0.06
N ALA A 100 -1.96 15.59 1.05
CA ALA A 100 -2.79 16.76 1.30
C ALA A 100 -1.96 17.97 1.76
N SER A 101 -0.98 17.77 2.64
CA SER A 101 -0.08 18.83 3.10
C SER A 101 0.70 19.46 1.93
N GLU A 102 1.21 18.64 1.01
CA GLU A 102 1.91 19.10 -0.20
C GLU A 102 0.95 19.76 -1.22
N GLY A 103 -0.33 19.39 -1.17
CA GLY A 103 -1.40 19.89 -2.04
C GLY A 103 -2.24 21.03 -1.46
N ASN A 104 -1.67 21.89 -0.62
CA ASN A 104 -2.39 23.00 0.03
C ASN A 104 -3.63 22.56 0.85
N GLY A 105 -3.52 21.46 1.56
CA GLY A 105 -4.58 20.89 2.40
C GLY A 105 -5.55 19.97 1.65
N ILE A 106 -5.24 19.59 0.41
CA ILE A 106 -6.09 18.75 -0.44
C ILE A 106 -5.29 17.59 -1.03
N ALA A 107 -5.72 16.37 -0.76
CA ALA A 107 -5.30 15.20 -1.52
C ALA A 107 -6.22 15.01 -2.73
N ASN A 108 -5.65 14.95 -3.93
CA ASN A 108 -6.38 14.80 -5.20
C ASN A 108 -5.78 13.71 -6.11
N ARG A 109 -4.84 12.93 -5.59
CA ARG A 109 -4.20 11.80 -6.24
C ARG A 109 -4.06 10.66 -5.25
N ASP A 110 -3.94 9.45 -5.77
CA ASP A 110 -3.60 8.29 -4.97
C ASP A 110 -2.11 8.29 -4.58
N VAL A 111 -1.75 7.38 -3.67
CA VAL A 111 -0.35 7.05 -3.41
C VAL A 111 0.30 6.48 -4.68
N ASN A 112 1.54 6.88 -4.92
CA ASN A 112 2.32 6.33 -6.01
C ASN A 112 3.09 5.09 -5.56
N PHE A 113 3.82 4.51 -6.50
CA PHE A 113 4.62 3.31 -6.29
C PHE A 113 5.64 3.44 -5.14
N PHE A 114 6.41 4.53 -5.11
CA PHE A 114 7.47 4.72 -4.13
C PHE A 114 6.90 4.94 -2.73
N GLU A 115 5.85 5.76 -2.63
CA GLU A 115 5.12 5.97 -1.38
C GLU A 115 4.57 4.65 -0.85
N THR A 116 4.04 3.81 -1.74
CA THR A 116 3.52 2.48 -1.38
C THR A 116 4.62 1.55 -0.87
N GLU A 117 5.73 1.44 -1.59
CA GLU A 117 6.89 0.63 -1.18
C GLU A 117 7.43 1.08 0.18
N ASP A 118 7.58 2.40 0.36
CA ASP A 118 8.14 3.00 1.58
C ASP A 118 7.29 2.65 2.80
N PHE A 119 5.98 2.90 2.76
CA PHE A 119 5.15 2.65 3.93
C PHE A 119 4.93 1.15 4.20
N HIS A 120 4.97 0.28 3.17
CA HIS A 120 4.99 -1.17 3.38
C HIS A 120 6.24 -1.59 4.13
N LYS A 121 7.40 -1.10 3.69
CA LYS A 121 8.68 -1.40 4.33
C LYS A 121 8.66 -1.01 5.80
N GLU A 122 8.27 0.22 6.10
CA GLU A 122 8.21 0.73 7.47
C GLU A 122 7.33 -0.15 8.37
N VAL A 123 6.16 -0.57 7.91
CA VAL A 123 5.26 -1.38 8.72
C VAL A 123 5.73 -2.82 8.88
N PHE A 124 6.27 -3.45 7.83
CA PHE A 124 6.85 -4.79 7.97
C PHE A 124 8.02 -4.76 8.97
N GLU A 125 8.96 -3.82 8.81
CA GLU A 125 10.11 -3.68 9.70
C GLU A 125 9.68 -3.38 11.15
N LYS A 126 8.71 -2.47 11.34
CA LYS A 126 8.12 -2.17 12.66
C LYS A 126 7.51 -3.41 13.32
N ASN A 127 6.97 -4.34 12.55
CA ASN A 127 6.36 -5.58 13.04
C ASN A 127 7.34 -6.76 13.07
N GLY A 128 8.65 -6.52 12.85
CA GLY A 128 9.69 -7.54 12.93
C GLY A 128 9.77 -8.46 11.71
N PHE A 129 9.31 -7.98 10.56
CA PHE A 129 9.33 -8.66 9.27
C PHE A 129 10.19 -7.89 8.26
N SER A 130 10.53 -8.54 7.15
CA SER A 130 11.15 -7.89 6.00
C SER A 130 10.08 -7.38 5.04
N ILE A 131 10.41 -6.36 4.26
CA ILE A 131 9.63 -5.99 3.07
C ILE A 131 9.50 -7.15 2.07
N ASP A 132 10.41 -8.13 2.10
CA ASP A 132 10.33 -9.34 1.28
C ASP A 132 9.20 -10.29 1.71
N ASN A 133 8.58 -10.05 2.87
CA ASN A 133 7.36 -10.75 3.28
C ASN A 133 6.10 -10.18 2.62
N TRP A 134 6.22 -9.10 1.84
CA TRP A 134 5.14 -8.55 1.05
C TRP A 134 5.00 -9.25 -0.30
N THR A 135 3.81 -9.78 -0.60
CA THR A 135 3.51 -10.54 -1.83
C THR A 135 3.87 -9.82 -3.12
N LEU A 136 3.78 -8.49 -3.13
CA LEU A 136 4.02 -7.70 -4.33
C LEU A 136 5.47 -7.20 -4.45
N LYS A 137 6.36 -7.48 -3.50
CA LYS A 137 7.74 -6.99 -3.53
C LYS A 137 8.47 -7.36 -4.82
N ILE A 138 8.45 -8.65 -5.18
CA ILE A 138 9.14 -9.15 -6.39
C ILE A 138 8.54 -8.57 -7.68
N PRO A 139 7.21 -8.62 -7.91
CA PRO A 139 6.60 -7.93 -9.04
C PRO A 139 6.98 -6.45 -9.11
N MET A 140 6.92 -5.75 -7.97
CA MET A 140 7.21 -4.32 -7.87
C MET A 140 8.66 -3.97 -8.21
N ASP A 141 9.64 -4.75 -7.73
CA ASP A 141 11.04 -4.58 -8.10
C ASP A 141 11.28 -4.74 -9.60
N LEU A 142 10.60 -5.70 -10.23
CA LEU A 142 10.71 -5.92 -11.66
C LEU A 142 10.17 -4.72 -12.46
N ILE A 143 9.05 -4.16 -12.02
CA ILE A 143 8.44 -2.96 -12.62
C ILE A 143 9.36 -1.75 -12.44
N LYS A 144 9.89 -1.52 -11.23
CA LYS A 144 10.85 -0.46 -10.92
C LYS A 144 12.08 -0.56 -11.84
N LYS A 145 12.65 -1.76 -11.97
CA LYS A 145 13.78 -2.03 -12.87
C LYS A 145 13.43 -1.73 -14.34
N GLN A 146 12.23 -2.08 -14.79
CA GLN A 146 11.77 -1.79 -16.15
C GLN A 146 11.52 -0.29 -16.37
N ALA A 147 10.90 0.41 -15.42
CA ALA A 147 10.66 1.84 -15.46
C ALA A 147 11.98 2.63 -15.51
N VAL A 148 12.96 2.27 -14.67
CA VAL A 148 14.32 2.85 -14.70
C VAL A 148 15.00 2.56 -16.04
N LYS A 149 14.93 1.32 -16.54
CA LYS A 149 15.49 0.95 -17.85
C LYS A 149 14.85 1.74 -18.99
N LEU A 150 13.53 1.96 -18.95
CA LEU A 150 12.80 2.79 -19.92
C LEU A 150 13.20 4.25 -19.80
N MET A 151 13.30 4.80 -18.58
CA MET A 151 13.80 6.16 -18.35
C MET A 151 15.20 6.32 -18.93
N LEU A 152 16.15 5.46 -18.60
CA LEU A 152 17.53 5.51 -19.12
C LEU A 152 17.58 5.42 -20.65
N ARG A 153 16.69 4.65 -21.28
CA ARG A 153 16.55 4.61 -22.74
C ARG A 153 15.94 5.89 -23.32
N ARG A 154 15.02 6.53 -22.59
CA ARG A 154 14.32 7.76 -22.99
C ARG A 154 15.12 9.03 -22.70
N PHE A 155 16.08 8.99 -21.77
CA PHE A 155 17.05 10.07 -21.52
C PHE A 155 18.05 10.27 -22.68
N GLY A 156 18.02 9.42 -23.71
CA GLY A 156 18.64 9.68 -25.01
C GLY A 156 17.83 10.59 -25.96
N ARG A 157 16.56 10.95 -25.64
CA ARG A 157 15.74 11.93 -26.38
C ARG A 157 14.39 12.21 -25.65
N ARG A 158 14.27 13.40 -25.05
CA ARG A 158 13.09 14.19 -24.56
C ARG A 158 11.79 13.48 -24.06
N TYR A 159 11.25 14.03 -22.96
CA TYR A 159 10.20 13.54 -22.03
C TYR A 159 8.77 13.30 -22.58
N VAL A 160 7.97 12.47 -21.86
CA VAL A 160 6.79 12.76 -20.95
C VAL A 160 5.89 11.47 -20.82
N ILE A 161 5.35 11.24 -19.60
CA ILE A 161 4.25 10.35 -19.12
C ILE A 161 4.43 8.83 -19.29
N LEU A 162 4.69 8.09 -18.20
CA LEU A 162 4.51 6.62 -18.17
C LEU A 162 4.27 5.98 -16.79
N GLU A 163 4.14 6.74 -15.69
CA GLU A 163 4.05 6.10 -14.36
C GLU A 163 2.62 5.66 -13.99
N ALA A 164 1.59 6.45 -14.34
CA ALA A 164 0.20 6.12 -14.01
C ALA A 164 -0.37 4.92 -14.81
N LEU A 165 0.09 4.72 -16.05
CA LEU A 165 -0.39 3.65 -16.93
C LEU A 165 0.19 2.28 -16.56
N VAL A 166 1.44 2.25 -16.10
CA VAL A 166 2.10 0.99 -15.72
C VAL A 166 1.42 0.43 -14.47
N PHE A 167 1.16 1.26 -13.46
CA PHE A 167 0.44 0.85 -12.25
C PHE A 167 -0.97 0.32 -12.56
N GLN A 168 -1.75 1.02 -13.39
CA GLN A 168 -3.09 0.56 -13.80
C GLN A 168 -3.06 -0.75 -14.62
N LEU A 169 -2.01 -0.99 -15.41
CA LEU A 169 -1.91 -2.21 -16.22
C LEU A 169 -1.60 -3.44 -15.37
N ILE A 170 -0.72 -3.30 -14.37
CA ILE A 170 -0.44 -4.37 -13.39
C ILE A 170 -1.71 -4.71 -12.60
N CYS A 171 -2.46 -3.67 -12.24
CA CYS A 171 -3.72 -3.81 -11.54
C CYS A 171 -4.79 -4.60 -12.32
N ARG A 172 -4.72 -4.62 -13.66
CA ARG A 172 -5.65 -5.42 -14.50
C ARG A 172 -5.20 -6.85 -14.75
N ILE A 173 -3.91 -7.16 -14.57
CA ILE A 173 -3.37 -8.50 -14.85
C ILE A 173 -3.56 -9.44 -13.65
N LEU A 174 -3.73 -8.88 -12.45
CA LEU A 174 -3.88 -9.63 -11.20
C LEU A 174 -5.33 -9.75 -10.71
N SER A 175 -6.30 -9.29 -11.50
CA SER A 175 -7.76 -9.39 -11.28
C SER A 175 -8.41 -10.27 -12.33
#